data_AF-A0AB33FDD7-F1
#
_entry.id   AF-A0AB33FDD7-F1
#
_cell.length_a   1.000
_cell.length_b   1.000
_cell.length_c   1.000
_cell.angle_alpha   90.00
_cell.angle_beta   90.00
_cell.angle_gamma   90.00
#
_symmetry.space_group_name_H-M   'P 1'
#
loop_
_entity.id
_entity.type
_entity.pdbx_description
1 polymer ?
#
loop_
_entity_poly.entity_id
_entity_poly.type
_entity_poly.pdbx_seq_one_letter_code
_entity_poly.pdbx_strand_id
1 'polypeptide(L)' 'MSEADHWVEVCYSKDGGRNWSNWRRRSLGAIGEYEQRVKLLRLGRGRQWVFKIRVSSPRKHALLGAVAYIEPTGG' A
#
# COMPACT_ATOMS: atom_id res chain seq x y z
N MET A 1 -20.30 -1.22 17.24
CA MET A 1 -19.26 -1.41 16.19
C MET A 1 -18.37 -0.18 16.24
N SER A 2 -17.24 -0.24 16.93
CA SER A 2 -16.47 0.95 17.29
C SER A 2 -15.79 1.57 16.08
N GLU A 3 -15.86 2.90 16.06
CA GLU A 3 -15.47 3.88 15.05
C GLU A 3 -13.94 4.06 14.93
N ALA A 4 -13.18 2.98 15.09
CA ALA A 4 -11.73 3.02 15.34
C ALA A 4 -10.90 2.12 14.40
N ASP A 5 -11.45 1.71 13.26
CA ASP A 5 -10.68 0.95 12.27
C ASP A 5 -9.68 1.88 11.56
N HIS A 6 -8.40 1.65 11.83
CA HIS A 6 -7.31 2.33 11.15
C HIS A 6 -7.14 1.71 9.78
N TRP A 7 -6.91 2.51 8.74
CA TRP A 7 -6.79 1.95 7.40
C TRP A 7 -5.69 2.60 6.58
N VAL A 8 -5.19 1.81 5.63
CA VAL A 8 -4.29 2.25 4.57
C VAL A 8 -4.96 2.00 3.22
N GLU A 9 -4.83 2.96 2.33
CA GLU A 9 -5.22 2.82 0.93
C GLU A 9 -4.01 2.99 0.05
N VAL A 10 -3.87 2.07 -0.90
CA VAL A 10 -2.77 2.06 -1.86
C VAL A 10 -3.34 2.00 -3.26
N CYS A 11 -2.85 2.87 -4.13
CA CYS A 11 -2.97 2.72 -5.57
C CYS A 11 -1.58 2.76 -6.20
N TYR A 12 -1.47 2.20 -7.40
CA TYR A 12 -0.19 2.07 -8.08
C TYR A 12 -0.33 2.38 -9.55
N SER A 13 0.77 2.85 -10.12
CA SER A 13 1.00 3.01 -11.54
C SER A 13 2.14 2.09 -11.98
N LYS A 14 2.05 1.63 -13.22
CA LYS A 14 3.06 0.75 -13.86
C LYS A 14 3.76 1.42 -15.04
N ASP A 15 3.37 2.65 -15.35
CA ASP A 15 3.78 3.46 -16.49
C ASP A 15 4.27 4.85 -16.08
N GLY A 16 4.87 4.94 -14.88
CA GLY A 16 5.50 6.16 -14.39
C GLY A 16 4.54 7.25 -13.89
N GLY A 17 3.31 6.87 -13.51
CA GLY A 17 2.31 7.78 -12.95
C GLY A 17 1.29 8.31 -13.95
N ARG A 18 1.29 7.82 -15.20
CA ARG A 18 0.35 8.23 -16.24
C ARG A 18 -1.04 7.63 -16.01
N ASN A 19 -1.10 6.34 -15.71
CA ASN A 19 -2.33 5.64 -15.36
C ASN A 19 -2.25 5.08 -13.94
N TRP A 20 -3.37 5.13 -13.22
CA TRP A 20 -3.47 4.69 -11.83
C TRP A 20 -4.48 3.56 -11.69
N SER A 21 -4.14 2.56 -10.88
CA SER A 21 -5.11 1.56 -10.43
C SER A 21 -6.18 2.19 -9.54
N ASN A 22 -7.30 1.49 -9.36
CA ASN A 22 -8.24 1.83 -8.29
C ASN A 22 -7.55 1.76 -6.92
N TRP A 23 -8.04 2.58 -5.99
CA TRP A 23 -7.62 2.55 -4.59
C TRP A 23 -8.00 1.22 -3.95
N ARG A 24 -7.04 0.61 -3.25
CA ARG A 24 -7.25 -0.63 -2.50
C ARG A 24 -7.12 -0.33 -1.01
N ARG A 25 -8.22 -0.41 -0.27
CA ARG A 25 -8.25 -0.24 1.19
C ARG A 25 -7.90 -1.52 1.93
N ARG A 26 -7.12 -1.40 2.98
CA ARG A 26 -6.79 -2.46 3.94
C ARG A 26 -6.87 -1.88 5.35
N SER A 27 -7.43 -2.67 6.27
CA SER A 27 -7.36 -2.36 7.69
C SER A 27 -5.90 -2.48 8.17
N LEU A 28 -5.55 -1.64 9.13
CA LEU A 28 -4.31 -1.66 9.92
C LEU A 28 -4.54 -2.27 11.31
N GLY A 29 -5.77 -2.71 11.59
CA GLY A 29 -6.19 -3.23 12.88
C GLY A 29 -7.02 -2.22 13.68
N ALA A 30 -7.68 -2.76 14.72
CA ALA A 30 -8.34 -1.94 15.72
C ALA A 30 -7.32 -1.36 16.72
N ILE A 31 -7.78 -0.45 17.57
CA ILE A 31 -6.96 0.07 18.67
C ILE A 31 -6.47 -1.10 19.55
N GLY A 32 -5.15 -1.15 19.78
CA GLY A 32 -4.50 -2.20 20.57
C GLY A 32 -3.93 -3.35 19.73
N GLU A 33 -4.30 -3.44 18.46
CA GLU A 33 -3.68 -4.36 17.51
C GLU A 33 -2.45 -3.70 16.88
N TYR A 34 -1.31 -4.39 16.91
CA TYR A 34 -0.04 -3.88 16.40
C TYR A 34 0.60 -4.89 15.44
N GLU A 35 1.60 -4.42 14.69
CA GLU A 35 2.42 -5.26 13.79
C GLU A 35 1.62 -6.00 12.70
N GLN A 36 0.40 -5.55 12.39
CA GLN A 36 -0.39 -6.16 11.33
C GLN A 36 0.31 -6.01 9.97
N ARG A 37 0.60 -7.15 9.34
CA ARG A 37 1.23 -7.19 8.01
C ARG A 37 0.20 -7.03 6.89
N VAL A 38 0.09 -5.81 6.35
CA VAL A 38 -0.73 -5.54 5.17
C VAL A 38 -0.05 -6.07 3.89
N LYS A 39 -0.77 -6.90 3.12
CA LYS A 39 -0.29 -7.43 1.83
C LYS A 39 -1.21 -7.00 0.68
N LEU A 40 -0.60 -6.47 -0.37
CA LEU A 40 -1.26 -6.27 -1.66
C LEU A 40 -0.68 -7.25 -2.68
N LEU A 41 -1.48 -8.22 -3.09
CA LEU A 41 -1.09 -9.29 -4.02
C LEU A 41 -1.69 -9.06 -5.41
N ARG A 42 -1.18 -9.80 -6.39
CA ARG A 42 -1.68 -9.81 -7.78
C ARG A 42 -1.62 -8.43 -8.43
N LEU A 43 -0.50 -7.74 -8.26
CA LEU A 43 -0.26 -6.44 -8.89
C LEU A 43 0.09 -6.58 -10.38
N GLY A 44 0.53 -7.77 -10.82
CA GLY A 44 0.93 -8.07 -12.21
C GLY A 44 2.32 -7.54 -12.55
N ARG A 45 2.66 -7.51 -13.85
CA ARG A 45 3.95 -6.98 -14.34
C ARG A 45 3.91 -5.47 -14.60
N GLY A 46 5.06 -4.81 -14.52
CA GLY A 46 5.25 -3.38 -14.80
C GLY A 46 6.73 -3.03 -14.85
N ARG A 47 7.08 -1.99 -15.62
CA ARG A 47 8.47 -1.52 -15.78
C ARG A 47 8.78 -0.31 -14.91
N GLN A 48 7.82 0.60 -14.74
CA GLN A 48 7.98 1.81 -13.95
C GLN A 48 6.90 1.88 -12.88
N TRP A 49 7.23 1.36 -11.69
CA TRP A 49 6.31 1.31 -10.56
C TRP A 49 6.30 2.62 -9.79
N VAL A 50 5.11 3.16 -9.55
CA VAL A 50 4.89 4.27 -8.63
C VAL A 50 3.76 3.90 -7.69
N PHE A 51 3.97 4.05 -6.39
CA PHE A 51 2.96 3.76 -5.38
C PHE A 51 2.51 5.06 -4.72
N LYS A 52 1.20 5.23 -4.59
CA LYS A 52 0.59 6.24 -3.73
C LYS A 52 -0.01 5.55 -2.53
N ILE A 53 0.36 6.02 -1.35
CA ILE A 53 -0.06 5.46 -0.07
C ILE A 53 -0.74 6.58 0.70
N ARG A 54 -1.96 6.35 1.16
CA ARG A 54 -2.65 7.23 2.10
C ARG A 54 -3.04 6.42 3.33
N VAL A 55 -2.86 7.00 4.50
CA VAL A 55 -3.16 6.37 5.79
C VAL A 55 -4.15 7.26 6.52
N SER A 56 -5.19 6.65 7.11
CA SER A 56 -6.13 7.34 7.97
C SER A 56 -6.14 6.69 9.34
N SER A 57 -5.73 7.47 10.32
CA SER A 57 -5.87 7.17 11.73
C SER A 57 -5.60 8.45 12.54
N PRO A 58 -6.13 8.55 13.77
CA PRO A 58 -5.96 9.74 14.62
C PRO A 58 -4.54 9.90 15.19
N ARG A 59 -3.62 8.97 14.95
CA ARG A 59 -2.24 9.02 15.44
C ARG A 59 -1.27 9.47 14.35
N LYS A 60 -0.01 9.74 14.73
CA LYS A 60 1.05 10.07 13.77
C LYS A 60 1.40 8.82 12.95
N HIS A 61 1.53 9.00 11.64
CA HIS A 61 1.99 7.96 10.72
C HIS A 61 3.26 8.42 10.03
N ALA A 62 4.25 7.53 9.94
CA ALA A 62 5.48 7.77 9.21
C ALA A 62 5.78 6.56 8.33
N LEU A 63 6.15 6.80 7.08
CA LEU A 63 6.71 5.78 6.20
C LEU A 63 8.22 5.72 6.51
N LEU A 64 8.64 4.67 7.21
CA LEU A 64 10.04 4.56 7.68
C LEU A 64 11.01 4.11 6.58
N GLY A 65 10.53 3.35 5.60
CA GLY A 65 11.36 2.85 4.52
C GLY A 65 10.54 2.18 3.42
N ALA A 66 11.15 2.07 2.24
CA ALA A 66 10.59 1.36 1.10
C ALA A 66 11.69 0.48 0.50
N VAL A 67 11.39 -0.82 0.36
CA VAL A 67 12.31 -1.82 -0.19
C VAL A 67 11.61 -2.52 -1.35
N ALA A 68 12.34 -2.71 -2.44
CA ALA A 68 11.87 -3.46 -3.60
C ALA A 68 12.90 -4.53 -3.97
N TYR A 69 12.42 -5.75 -4.13
CA TYR A 69 13.17 -6.84 -4.76
C TYR A 69 12.67 -6.94 -6.19
N ILE A 70 13.58 -6.78 -7.14
CA ILE A 70 13.24 -6.73 -8.57
C ILE A 70 13.85 -7.95 -9.24
N GLU A 71 13.00 -8.83 -9.73
CA GLU A 71 13.38 -9.93 -10.60
C GLU A 71 13.16 -9.50 -12.06
N PRO A 72 14.23 -9.43 -12.87
CA PRO A 72 14.07 -9.22 -14.30
C PRO A 72 13.31 -10.40 -14.90
N THR A 73 12.16 -10.13 -15.53
CA THR A 73 11.55 -11.14 -16.41
C THR A 73 12.44 -11.23 -17.65
N GLY A 74 13.17 -12.34 -17.80
CA GLY A 74 14.04 -12.59 -18.94
C GLY A 74 13.32 -12.34 -20.26
N GLY A 75 14.00 -11.62 -21.17
CA GLY A 75 13.56 -11.37 -22.54
C GLY A 75 14.12 -12.41 -23.50
#